data_AF-A0A1F7CLP3-F1
#
_entry.id   AF-A0A1F7CLP3-F1
#
_cell.length_a   1.000
_cell.length_b   1.000
_cell.length_c   1.000
_cell.angle_alpha   90.00
_cell.angle_beta   90.00
_cell.angle_gamma   90.00
#
_symmetry.space_group_name_H-M   'P 1'
#
loop_
_entity.id
_entity.type
_entity.pdbx_description
1 polymer ?
#
loop_
_entity_poly.entity_id
_entity_poly.type
_entity_poly.pdbx_seq_one_letter_code
_entity_poly.pdbx_strand_id
1 'polypeptide(L)'
;MMRWQIFDGSKILQKHCVCNRKSQIANRNSQFWIGIIFCMVLLAAPLSVFASHEPDYNSCRESIDWLAWKEQRMFRAHLFGLTRARDAGISEVRFAKDKSIWIKTQGGGGISNSGPITVDEWRSVSEGYENVTWYNPIVDSQGDIAPRKGIFETRRRLSSELVPHITQAYRTFECRIEGICRLLELSESKDNHTPQNVTVDIFGCRDIPAGTFTACHLQTNPTPLSTQGNLRQYCQTMVETLREREVQVTKLVMEYDAGYRSVLQLSGILRSFLGEMRGTVLGSLRSAANLIASFSRIPCFIGSCDDAPSILITVSSSPAISSAPFSASSISSAVPPSSSSIPIIF
;
A
#
# COMPACT_ATOMS: atom_id res chain seq x y z
N MET A 1 -28.10 -27.36 9.93
CA MET A 1 -29.16 -28.35 9.64
C MET A 1 -30.42 -27.57 9.32
N MET A 2 -31.02 -27.80 8.14
CA MET A 2 -32.29 -27.24 7.60
C MET A 2 -32.33 -25.72 7.34
N ARG A 3 -32.18 -25.19 6.11
CA ARG A 3 -32.89 -25.39 4.81
C ARG A 3 -34.28 -24.73 4.81
N TRP A 4 -34.38 -23.58 4.15
CA TRP A 4 -35.62 -23.04 3.59
C TRP A 4 -35.33 -22.53 2.18
N GLN A 5 -35.85 -23.25 1.19
CA GLN A 5 -36.15 -22.82 -0.18
C GLN A 5 -37.63 -23.13 -0.36
N ILE A 6 -38.45 -22.16 -0.79
CA ILE A 6 -39.64 -22.42 -1.60
C ILE A 6 -39.79 -21.27 -2.61
N PHE A 7 -39.62 -21.64 -3.89
CA PHE A 7 -40.21 -21.03 -5.09
C PHE A 7 -41.71 -21.39 -5.11
N ASP A 8 -42.60 -20.47 -5.50
CA ASP A 8 -43.51 -20.64 -6.65
C ASP A 8 -44.47 -19.45 -6.82
N GLY A 9 -44.94 -19.22 -8.05
CA GLY A 9 -46.04 -18.28 -8.29
C GLY A 9 -46.13 -17.69 -9.69
N SER A 10 -46.08 -18.53 -10.74
CA SER A 10 -46.41 -18.11 -12.11
C SER A 10 -47.91 -18.30 -12.43
N LYS A 11 -48.40 -17.39 -13.28
CA LYS A 11 -49.55 -17.47 -14.20
C LYS A 11 -50.74 -16.53 -13.93
N ILE A 12 -51.17 -15.98 -15.08
CA ILE A 12 -52.54 -15.73 -15.58
C ILE A 12 -52.85 -14.24 -15.79
N LEU A 13 -52.77 -13.79 -17.05
CA LEU A 13 -53.88 -13.10 -17.72
C LEU A 13 -53.58 -12.88 -19.22
N GLN A 14 -54.07 -13.82 -20.03
CA GLN A 14 -54.40 -13.60 -21.44
C GLN A 14 -55.63 -12.68 -21.52
N LYS A 15 -55.56 -11.63 -22.37
CA LYS A 15 -56.73 -11.04 -23.01
C LYS A 15 -56.42 -10.79 -24.48
N HIS A 16 -57.08 -11.57 -25.34
CA HIS A 16 -57.34 -11.22 -26.73
C HIS A 16 -58.37 -10.09 -26.79
N CYS A 17 -58.23 -9.15 -27.73
CA CYS A 17 -59.29 -8.84 -28.70
C CYS A 17 -58.85 -7.83 -29.77
N VAL A 18 -58.93 -8.34 -31.01
CA VAL A 18 -59.57 -7.73 -32.20
C VAL A 18 -58.88 -6.58 -32.96
N CYS A 19 -58.63 -6.91 -34.22
CA CYS A 19 -58.27 -6.07 -35.36
C CYS A 19 -59.26 -4.91 -35.62
N ASN A 20 -58.73 -3.78 -36.06
CA ASN A 20 -59.41 -2.99 -37.09
C ASN A 20 -58.41 -2.53 -38.16
N ARG A 21 -58.75 -2.83 -39.41
CA ARG A 21 -57.95 -2.69 -40.62
C ARG A 21 -58.64 -1.65 -41.49
N LYS A 22 -58.03 -0.50 -41.71
CA LYS A 22 -58.34 0.37 -42.86
C LYS A 22 -57.10 1.16 -43.31
N SER A 23 -56.62 0.76 -44.49
CA SER A 23 -56.17 1.61 -45.59
C SER A 23 -55.24 2.78 -45.27
N GLN A 24 -53.99 2.70 -45.73
CA GLN A 24 -53.48 3.63 -46.74
C GLN A 24 -52.42 2.96 -47.62
N ILE A 25 -52.73 2.91 -48.92
CA ILE A 25 -51.85 2.56 -50.02
C ILE A 25 -51.20 3.87 -50.45
N ALA A 26 -49.92 4.06 -50.13
CA ALA A 26 -49.10 5.08 -50.80
C ALA A 26 -47.61 4.72 -50.69
N ASN A 27 -46.99 4.52 -51.85
CA ASN A 27 -45.58 4.77 -52.13
C ASN A 27 -44.53 3.78 -51.60
N ARG A 28 -44.54 2.55 -52.12
CA ARG A 28 -43.67 1.42 -51.74
C ARG A 28 -42.33 1.34 -52.51
N ASN A 29 -42.02 2.29 -53.40
CA ASN A 29 -40.80 2.20 -54.24
C ASN A 29 -39.62 3.10 -53.80
N SER A 30 -39.82 3.99 -52.81
CA SER A 30 -38.75 4.87 -52.30
C SER A 30 -38.04 4.32 -51.06
N GLN A 31 -38.71 3.49 -50.24
CA GLN A 31 -38.14 2.97 -48.99
C GLN A 31 -37.16 1.79 -49.18
N PHE A 32 -37.21 1.10 -50.33
CA PHE A 32 -36.29 -0.01 -50.60
C PHE A 32 -34.86 0.46 -50.91
N TRP A 33 -34.68 1.66 -51.47
CA TRP A 33 -33.36 2.18 -51.84
C TRP A 33 -32.59 2.75 -50.64
N ILE A 34 -33.28 3.33 -49.66
CA ILE A 34 -32.65 3.91 -48.46
C ILE A 34 -32.08 2.81 -47.54
N GLY A 35 -32.73 1.66 -47.44
CA GLY A 35 -32.26 0.52 -46.64
C GLY A 35 -31.00 -0.16 -47.20
N ILE A 36 -30.86 -0.23 -48.53
CA ILE A 36 -29.68 -0.85 -49.17
C ILE A 36 -28.45 0.05 -49.07
N ILE A 37 -28.63 1.38 -49.20
CA ILE A 37 -27.52 2.35 -49.04
C ILE A 37 -27.03 2.38 -47.59
N PHE A 38 -27.93 2.32 -46.60
CA PHE A 38 -27.52 2.29 -45.18
C PHE A 38 -26.75 1.00 -44.82
N CYS A 39 -27.11 -0.14 -45.44
CA CYS A 39 -26.42 -1.41 -45.22
C CYS A 39 -25.03 -1.45 -45.91
N MET A 40 -24.89 -0.85 -47.10
CA MET A 40 -23.59 -0.75 -47.78
C MET A 40 -22.63 0.24 -47.11
N VAL A 41 -23.11 1.30 -46.47
CA VAL A 41 -22.27 2.23 -45.68
C VAL A 41 -21.79 1.58 -44.37
N LEU A 42 -22.58 0.67 -43.78
CA LEU A 42 -22.16 -0.12 -42.61
C LEU A 42 -21.18 -1.25 -42.93
N LEU A 43 -21.14 -1.75 -44.18
CA LEU A 43 -20.13 -2.71 -44.64
C LEU A 43 -18.84 -2.08 -45.19
N ALA A 44 -18.84 -0.76 -45.42
CA ALA A 44 -17.67 -0.01 -45.89
C ALA A 44 -16.96 0.77 -44.77
N ALA A 45 -17.30 0.54 -43.50
CA ALA A 45 -16.46 0.97 -42.40
C ALA A 45 -15.22 0.06 -42.38
N PRO A 46 -14.01 0.58 -42.64
CA PRO A 46 -12.82 -0.24 -42.56
C PRO A 46 -12.69 -0.68 -41.10
N LEU A 47 -12.77 -2.00 -40.87
CA LEU A 47 -12.23 -2.65 -39.68
C LEU A 47 -10.71 -2.50 -39.70
N SER A 48 -10.23 -1.27 -39.53
CA SER A 48 -8.82 -0.95 -39.40
C SER A 48 -8.63 -0.18 -38.10
N VAL A 49 -8.92 -0.86 -36.99
CA VAL A 49 -8.34 -0.56 -35.68
C VAL A 49 -7.48 -1.76 -35.28
N PHE A 50 -6.55 -2.13 -36.15
CA PHE A 50 -5.29 -2.67 -35.68
C PHE A 50 -4.36 -1.46 -35.66
N ALA A 51 -4.31 -0.79 -34.51
CA ALA A 51 -3.24 0.17 -34.25
C ALA A 51 -1.94 -0.59 -34.49
N SER A 52 -1.18 -0.16 -35.49
CA SER A 52 0.21 -0.56 -35.66
C SER A 52 0.95 -0.11 -34.40
N HIS A 53 1.14 -1.02 -33.45
CA HIS A 53 1.90 -0.73 -32.25
C HIS A 53 3.36 -0.66 -32.67
N GLU A 54 3.84 0.55 -32.96
CA GLU A 54 5.27 0.80 -33.06
C GLU A 54 5.89 0.43 -31.70
N PRO A 55 7.05 -0.26 -31.68
CA PRO A 55 7.69 -0.65 -30.42
C PRO A 55 8.11 0.61 -29.65
N ASP A 56 7.28 0.99 -28.68
CA ASP A 56 7.54 2.14 -27.81
C ASP A 56 8.31 1.68 -26.56
N TYR A 57 9.59 2.03 -26.53
CA TYR A 57 10.48 1.78 -25.39
C TYR A 57 9.92 2.31 -24.08
N ASN A 58 9.20 3.44 -24.12
CA ASN A 58 8.62 4.03 -22.91
C ASN A 58 7.49 3.16 -22.38
N SER A 59 6.64 2.62 -23.26
CA SER A 59 5.59 1.66 -22.90
C SER A 59 6.16 0.37 -22.29
N CYS A 60 7.25 -0.17 -22.86
CA CYS A 60 7.94 -1.32 -22.27
C CYS A 60 8.48 -0.98 -20.87
N ARG A 61 9.16 0.15 -20.72
CA ARG A 61 9.68 0.61 -19.43
C ARG A 61 8.59 0.79 -18.38
N GLU A 62 7.48 1.43 -18.75
CA GLU A 62 6.34 1.62 -17.86
C GLU A 62 5.73 0.27 -17.43
N SER A 63 5.73 -0.73 -18.32
CA SER A 63 5.25 -2.07 -17.99
C SER A 63 6.15 -2.78 -16.96
N ILE A 64 7.47 -2.60 -17.09
CA ILE A 64 8.48 -3.12 -16.14
C ILE A 64 8.31 -2.42 -14.79
N ASP A 65 8.24 -1.09 -14.80
CA ASP A 65 8.06 -0.27 -13.59
C ASP A 65 6.79 -0.70 -12.85
N TRP A 66 5.66 -0.79 -13.57
CA TRP A 66 4.38 -1.20 -12.97
C TRP A 66 4.46 -2.56 -12.28
N LEU A 67 5.09 -3.56 -12.93
CA LEU A 67 5.21 -4.89 -12.34
C LEU A 67 6.13 -4.87 -11.12
N ALA A 68 7.23 -4.10 -11.17
CA ALA A 68 8.14 -3.96 -10.04
C ALA A 68 7.47 -3.30 -8.83
N TRP A 69 6.71 -2.21 -9.06
CA TRP A 69 5.90 -1.56 -8.02
C TRP A 69 4.85 -2.51 -7.45
N LYS A 70 4.20 -3.31 -8.29
CA LYS A 70 3.24 -4.33 -7.84
C LYS A 70 3.90 -5.37 -6.93
N GLU A 71 5.07 -5.88 -7.28
CA GLU A 71 5.78 -6.87 -6.44
C GLU A 71 6.26 -6.25 -5.12
N GLN A 72 6.69 -4.99 -5.13
CA GLN A 72 7.03 -4.26 -3.91
C GLN A 72 5.79 -4.09 -3.00
N ARG A 73 4.63 -3.71 -3.55
CA ARG A 73 3.37 -3.63 -2.80
C ARG A 73 2.96 -4.99 -2.25
N MET A 74 3.09 -6.06 -3.05
CA MET A 74 2.84 -7.44 -2.63
C MET A 74 3.72 -7.84 -1.45
N PHE A 75 5.02 -7.52 -1.50
CA PHE A 75 5.94 -7.78 -0.39
C PHE A 75 5.55 -7.01 0.87
N ARG A 76 5.24 -5.72 0.76
CA ARG A 76 4.77 -4.91 1.89
C ARG A 76 3.45 -5.41 2.47
N ALA A 77 2.53 -5.88 1.62
CA ALA A 77 1.29 -6.53 2.06
C ALA A 77 1.53 -7.87 2.77
N HIS A 78 2.66 -8.57 2.52
CA HIS A 78 3.06 -9.72 3.36
C HIS A 78 3.54 -9.29 4.74
N LEU A 79 4.29 -8.19 4.83
CA LEU A 79 4.83 -7.69 6.09
C LEU A 79 3.75 -7.09 6.99
N PHE A 80 3.00 -6.11 6.45
CA PHE A 80 2.07 -5.29 7.22
C PHE A 80 0.63 -5.75 7.12
N GLY A 81 0.29 -6.54 6.10
CA GLY A 81 -1.09 -6.93 5.83
C GLY A 81 -1.79 -5.93 4.93
N LEU A 82 -2.99 -6.32 4.52
CA LEU A 82 -3.93 -5.52 3.77
C LEU A 82 -5.33 -5.84 4.30
N THR A 83 -5.96 -4.86 4.93
CA THR A 83 -7.32 -4.98 5.48
C THR A 83 -8.34 -5.17 4.36
N ARG A 84 -9.58 -5.53 4.69
CA ARG A 84 -10.67 -5.53 3.69
C ARG A 84 -11.13 -4.10 3.42
N ALA A 85 -11.69 -3.83 2.24
CA ALA A 85 -12.10 -2.47 1.85
C ALA A 85 -13.11 -1.85 2.83
N ARG A 86 -13.95 -2.70 3.45
CA ARG A 86 -14.86 -2.28 4.51
C ARG A 86 -14.14 -1.72 5.74
N ASP A 87 -13.07 -2.38 6.16
CA ASP A 87 -12.34 -2.08 7.41
C ASP A 87 -11.19 -1.10 7.19
N ALA A 88 -10.91 -0.76 5.92
CA ALA A 88 -9.92 0.22 5.51
C ALA A 88 -10.21 1.61 6.09
N GLY A 89 -9.15 2.35 6.43
CA GLY A 89 -9.28 3.73 6.91
C GLY A 89 -9.66 4.71 5.79
N ILE A 90 -10.22 5.86 6.15
CA ILE A 90 -10.36 6.98 5.21
C ILE A 90 -8.97 7.37 4.71
N SER A 91 -8.86 7.71 3.44
CA SER A 91 -7.62 8.01 2.72
C SER A 91 -6.70 6.81 2.48
N GLU A 92 -7.17 5.58 2.71
CA GLU A 92 -6.43 4.38 2.30
C GLU A 92 -6.42 4.27 0.78
N VAL A 93 -5.26 3.94 0.21
CA VAL A 93 -5.04 3.83 -1.24
C VAL A 93 -4.94 2.37 -1.65
N ARG A 94 -5.62 2.01 -2.73
CA ARG A 94 -5.60 0.68 -3.34
C ARG A 94 -5.36 0.77 -4.82
N PHE A 95 -4.78 -0.30 -5.35
CA PHE A 95 -4.47 -0.41 -6.76
C PHE A 95 -5.29 -1.54 -7.35
N ALA A 96 -5.88 -1.30 -8.49
CA ALA A 96 -6.66 -2.29 -9.19
C ALA A 96 -5.81 -3.03 -10.24
N LYS A 97 -6.34 -4.16 -10.73
CA LYS A 97 -5.69 -4.99 -11.76
C LYS A 97 -5.48 -4.26 -13.08
N ASP A 98 -6.34 -3.29 -13.38
CA ASP A 98 -6.27 -2.42 -14.57
C ASP A 98 -5.32 -1.21 -14.40
N LYS A 99 -4.53 -1.21 -13.32
CA LYS A 99 -3.60 -0.14 -12.95
C LYS A 99 -4.23 1.14 -12.40
N SER A 100 -5.55 1.17 -12.19
CA SER A 100 -6.20 2.34 -11.60
C SER A 100 -5.96 2.44 -10.08
N ILE A 101 -5.93 3.67 -9.57
CA ILE A 101 -5.63 4.02 -8.18
C ILE A 101 -6.90 4.50 -7.50
N TRP A 102 -7.31 3.81 -6.44
CA TRP A 102 -8.54 4.07 -5.69
C TRP A 102 -8.23 4.53 -4.29
N ILE A 103 -8.86 5.62 -3.87
CA ILE A 103 -8.70 6.21 -2.55
C ILE A 103 -10.03 6.14 -1.81
N LYS A 104 -10.01 5.61 -0.58
CA LYS A 104 -11.20 5.57 0.26
C LYS A 104 -11.53 6.99 0.73
N THR A 105 -12.73 7.45 0.44
CA THR A 105 -13.22 8.75 0.88
C THR A 105 -14.49 8.56 1.71
N GLN A 106 -14.69 9.45 2.68
CA GLN A 106 -15.96 9.50 3.39
C GLN A 106 -17.00 10.12 2.44
N GLY A 107 -17.87 9.28 1.89
CA GLY A 107 -18.94 9.75 1.02
C GLY A 107 -19.96 10.55 1.84
N GLY A 108 -20.45 11.63 1.24
CA GLY A 108 -21.60 12.36 1.76
C GLY A 108 -22.85 11.52 1.55
N GLY A 109 -23.21 10.67 2.50
CA GLY A 109 -24.50 10.00 2.44
C GLY A 109 -25.58 10.87 3.07
N GLY A 110 -26.80 10.68 2.57
CA GLY A 110 -27.95 11.49 2.93
C GLY A 110 -28.28 11.46 4.41
N ILE A 111 -29.11 12.42 4.82
CA ILE A 111 -29.67 12.47 6.16
C ILE A 111 -30.69 11.34 6.26
N SER A 112 -30.42 10.35 7.12
CA SER A 112 -31.45 9.42 7.57
C SER A 112 -32.12 9.93 8.83
N ASN A 113 -33.29 9.40 9.16
CA ASN A 113 -33.99 9.70 10.41
C ASN A 113 -33.17 9.34 11.67
N SER A 114 -32.06 8.61 11.52
CA SER A 114 -31.11 8.24 12.58
C SER A 114 -29.80 9.04 12.56
N GLY A 115 -29.68 10.10 11.73
CA GLY A 115 -28.48 10.92 11.58
C GLY A 115 -27.84 10.80 10.19
N PRO A 116 -26.73 11.52 9.94
CA PRO A 116 -26.01 11.47 8.67
C PRO A 116 -25.48 10.04 8.45
N ILE A 117 -25.95 9.37 7.39
CA ILE A 117 -25.35 8.11 6.96
C ILE A 117 -24.10 8.50 6.18
N THR A 118 -22.90 8.24 6.69
CA THR A 118 -21.70 8.37 5.87
C THR A 118 -21.48 7.03 5.18
N VAL A 119 -21.63 7.00 3.86
CA VAL A 119 -21.34 5.79 3.08
C VAL A 119 -19.89 5.91 2.62
N ASP A 120 -19.04 5.01 3.10
CA ASP A 120 -17.68 4.91 2.59
C ASP A 120 -17.71 4.59 1.09
N GLU A 121 -17.06 5.45 0.30
CA GLU A 121 -16.96 5.31 -1.15
C GLU A 121 -15.50 5.35 -1.59
N TRP A 122 -15.18 4.68 -2.67
CA TRP A 122 -13.83 4.70 -3.25
C TRP A 122 -13.84 5.53 -4.51
N ARG A 123 -12.98 6.54 -4.56
CA ARG A 123 -12.83 7.43 -5.71
C ARG A 123 -11.50 7.17 -6.40
N SER A 124 -11.50 7.20 -7.72
CA SER A 124 -10.27 7.03 -8.49
C SER A 124 -9.62 8.37 -8.80
N VAL A 125 -8.29 8.39 -8.80
CA VAL A 125 -7.48 9.51 -9.31
C VAL A 125 -6.90 9.22 -10.70
N SER A 126 -7.21 8.06 -11.26
CA SER A 126 -6.69 7.64 -12.56
C SER A 126 -7.51 8.21 -13.71
N GLU A 127 -6.82 8.49 -14.82
CA GLU A 127 -7.44 8.97 -16.06
C GLU A 127 -8.56 8.02 -16.51
N GLY A 128 -9.69 8.59 -16.91
CA GLY A 128 -10.89 7.84 -17.33
C GLY A 128 -11.79 7.35 -16.19
N TYR A 129 -11.39 7.48 -14.92
CA TYR A 129 -12.18 7.01 -13.76
C TYR A 129 -12.56 8.12 -12.77
N GLU A 130 -12.31 9.39 -13.09
CA GLU A 130 -12.54 10.53 -12.19
C GLU A 130 -13.97 10.64 -11.66
N ASN A 131 -14.96 10.26 -12.49
CA ASN A 131 -16.39 10.30 -12.15
C ASN A 131 -16.95 8.95 -11.69
N VAL A 132 -16.09 7.94 -11.53
CA VAL A 132 -16.50 6.58 -11.16
C VAL A 132 -16.22 6.37 -9.68
N THR A 133 -17.24 5.89 -8.97
CA THR A 133 -17.10 5.46 -7.57
C THR A 133 -17.26 3.95 -7.46
N TRP A 134 -16.43 3.34 -6.62
CA TRP A 134 -16.53 1.92 -6.29
C TRP A 134 -17.00 1.73 -4.85
N TYR A 135 -17.72 0.63 -4.66
CA TYR A 135 -18.11 0.13 -3.34
C TYR A 135 -17.15 -0.96 -2.86
N ASN A 136 -17.11 -1.19 -1.55
CA ASN A 136 -16.18 -2.12 -0.89
C ASN A 136 -16.03 -3.50 -1.59
N PRO A 137 -17.10 -4.20 -2.00
CA PRO A 137 -16.95 -5.52 -2.65
C PRO A 137 -16.23 -5.46 -4.00
N ILE A 138 -16.43 -4.38 -4.75
CA ILE A 138 -15.79 -4.19 -6.06
C ILE A 138 -14.29 -4.03 -5.87
N VAL A 139 -13.89 -3.17 -4.91
CA VAL A 139 -12.48 -2.91 -4.59
C VAL A 139 -11.77 -4.17 -4.12
N ASP A 140 -12.39 -4.98 -3.26
CA ASP A 140 -11.79 -6.24 -2.80
C ASP A 140 -11.65 -7.28 -3.94
N SER A 141 -12.53 -7.25 -4.95
CA SER A 141 -12.48 -8.17 -6.10
C SER A 141 -11.54 -7.74 -7.23
N GLN A 142 -11.45 -6.43 -7.47
CA GLN A 142 -10.66 -5.81 -8.53
C GLN A 142 -9.27 -5.39 -8.06
N GLY A 143 -9.02 -5.38 -6.76
CA GLY A 143 -7.71 -5.11 -6.16
C GLY A 143 -6.62 -6.02 -6.74
N ASP A 144 -5.44 -5.45 -6.92
CA ASP A 144 -4.25 -6.16 -7.39
C ASP A 144 -3.73 -7.17 -6.36
N ILE A 145 -3.97 -6.88 -5.07
CA ILE A 145 -3.56 -7.67 -3.92
C ILE A 145 -4.81 -8.05 -3.12
N ALA A 146 -4.98 -9.34 -2.87
CA ALA A 146 -6.07 -9.83 -2.04
C ALA A 146 -5.84 -9.43 -0.56
N PRO A 147 -6.91 -9.03 0.18
CA PRO A 147 -6.83 -8.76 1.61
C PRO A 147 -6.24 -9.93 2.38
N ARG A 148 -5.29 -9.63 3.28
CA ARG A 148 -4.58 -10.64 4.06
C ARG A 148 -3.97 -10.08 5.32
N LYS A 149 -3.70 -10.96 6.28
CA LYS A 149 -3.04 -10.58 7.53
C LYS A 149 -1.53 -10.48 7.33
N GLY A 150 -0.94 -9.42 7.88
CA GLY A 150 0.51 -9.20 7.87
C GLY A 150 1.26 -10.07 8.87
N ILE A 151 2.55 -10.30 8.62
CA ILE A 151 3.45 -10.96 9.58
C ILE A 151 3.51 -10.17 10.89
N PHE A 152 3.67 -8.84 10.82
CA PHE A 152 3.76 -7.98 12.00
C PHE A 152 2.45 -7.87 12.80
N GLU A 153 1.30 -8.11 12.17
CA GLU A 153 -0.01 -8.15 12.85
C GLU A 153 -0.21 -9.41 13.71
N THR A 154 0.75 -10.34 13.69
CA THR A 154 0.71 -11.55 14.52
C THR A 154 0.96 -11.19 15.98
N ARG A 155 -0.13 -11.08 16.74
CA ARG A 155 -0.11 -10.80 18.19
C ARG A 155 0.63 -11.89 18.98
N ARG A 156 1.19 -11.50 20.12
CA ARG A 156 1.82 -12.39 21.12
C ARG A 156 3.02 -13.19 20.59
N ARG A 157 3.74 -12.65 19.62
CA ARG A 157 5.00 -13.21 19.13
C ARG A 157 6.15 -12.28 19.49
N LEU A 158 7.34 -12.83 19.67
CA LEU A 158 8.55 -12.02 19.74
C LEU A 158 9.00 -11.67 18.33
N SER A 159 9.70 -10.55 18.16
CA SER A 159 10.25 -10.18 16.85
C SER A 159 11.26 -11.23 16.35
N SER A 160 11.98 -11.91 17.25
CA SER A 160 12.88 -13.02 16.95
C SER A 160 12.17 -14.23 16.31
N GLU A 161 10.95 -14.54 16.74
CA GLU A 161 10.14 -15.61 16.15
C GLU A 161 9.62 -15.26 14.75
N LEU A 162 9.51 -13.97 14.44
CA LEU A 162 9.05 -13.49 13.13
C LEU A 162 10.16 -13.44 12.08
N VAL A 163 11.43 -13.36 12.47
CA VAL A 163 12.59 -13.32 11.56
C VAL A 163 12.52 -14.36 10.45
N PRO A 164 12.33 -15.68 10.69
CA PRO A 164 12.31 -16.67 9.61
C PRO A 164 11.17 -16.42 8.60
N HIS A 165 10.01 -15.93 9.05
CA HIS A 165 8.89 -15.62 8.17
C HIS A 165 9.19 -14.39 7.30
N ILE A 166 9.84 -13.39 7.87
CA ILE A 166 10.24 -12.18 7.14
C ILE A 166 11.34 -12.52 6.13
N THR A 167 12.34 -13.32 6.51
CA THR A 167 13.37 -13.81 5.59
C THR A 167 12.77 -14.60 4.43
N GLN A 168 11.78 -15.47 4.69
CA GLN A 168 11.10 -16.22 3.62
C GLN A 168 10.30 -15.30 2.69
N ALA A 169 9.61 -14.29 3.23
CA ALA A 169 8.91 -13.29 2.44
C ALA A 169 9.87 -12.48 1.56
N TYR A 170 11.03 -12.11 2.11
CA TYR A 170 12.07 -11.37 1.40
C TYR A 170 12.72 -12.20 0.29
N ARG A 171 13.05 -13.48 0.54
CA ARG A 171 13.53 -14.40 -0.52
C ARG A 171 12.53 -14.55 -1.67
N THR A 172 11.24 -14.62 -1.32
CA THR A 172 10.17 -14.70 -2.33
C THR A 172 10.11 -13.42 -3.14
N PHE A 173 10.30 -12.26 -2.51
CA PHE A 173 10.39 -10.97 -3.19
C PHE A 173 11.60 -10.91 -4.13
N GLU A 174 12.80 -11.29 -3.68
CA GLU A 174 14.02 -11.36 -4.51
C GLU A 174 13.81 -12.21 -5.76
N CYS A 175 13.28 -13.43 -5.60
CA CYS A 175 12.96 -14.30 -6.73
C CYS A 175 11.99 -13.66 -7.73
N ARG A 176 10.98 -12.93 -7.24
CA ARG A 176 9.97 -12.33 -8.12
C ARG A 176 10.48 -11.11 -8.87
N ILE A 177 11.26 -10.25 -8.22
CA ILE A 177 11.83 -9.06 -8.88
C ILE A 177 12.90 -9.46 -9.90
N GLU A 178 13.73 -10.46 -9.61
CA GLU A 178 14.70 -10.99 -10.58
C GLU A 178 13.99 -11.63 -11.78
N GLY A 179 12.85 -12.29 -11.52
CA GLY A 179 11.99 -12.84 -12.56
C GLY A 179 11.46 -11.80 -13.55
N ILE A 180 11.35 -10.53 -13.16
CA ILE A 180 10.93 -9.45 -14.07
C ILE A 180 11.96 -9.24 -15.18
N CYS A 181 13.26 -9.19 -14.83
CA CYS A 181 14.31 -9.00 -15.83
C CYS A 181 14.49 -10.24 -16.70
N ARG A 182 14.35 -11.44 -16.13
CA ARG A 182 14.37 -12.67 -16.92
C ARG A 182 13.17 -12.76 -17.87
N LEU A 183 11.99 -12.31 -17.44
CA LEU A 183 10.80 -12.22 -18.27
C LEU A 183 10.98 -11.20 -19.41
N LEU A 184 11.66 -10.08 -19.14
CA LEU A 184 12.02 -9.09 -20.17
C LEU A 184 12.89 -9.73 -21.26
N GLU A 185 13.97 -10.42 -20.89
CA GLU A 185 14.85 -11.11 -21.84
C GLU A 185 14.08 -12.11 -22.73
N LEU A 186 13.15 -12.86 -22.14
CA LEU A 186 12.31 -13.80 -22.87
C LEU A 186 11.29 -13.10 -23.77
N SER A 187 10.80 -11.93 -23.37
CA SER A 187 9.82 -11.14 -24.11
C SER A 187 10.45 -10.42 -25.31
N GLU A 188 11.69 -9.95 -25.20
CA GLU A 188 12.42 -9.29 -26.30
C GLU A 188 12.56 -10.19 -27.54
N SER A 189 12.64 -11.51 -27.35
CA SER A 189 12.81 -12.48 -28.44
C SER A 189 11.53 -12.83 -29.21
N LYS A 190 10.39 -12.19 -28.88
CA LYS A 190 9.08 -12.54 -29.43
C LYS A 190 8.57 -11.45 -30.36
N ASP A 191 8.21 -11.85 -31.58
CA ASP A 191 7.67 -10.94 -32.60
C ASP A 191 6.13 -10.88 -32.64
N ASN A 192 5.44 -11.79 -31.93
CA ASN A 192 3.99 -11.86 -31.97
C ASN A 192 3.38 -10.87 -30.97
N HIS A 193 2.56 -9.92 -31.44
CA HIS A 193 1.82 -8.94 -30.64
C HIS A 193 0.76 -9.51 -29.66
N THR A 194 0.81 -10.80 -29.36
CA THR A 194 -0.09 -11.48 -28.42
C THR A 194 0.70 -11.98 -27.22
N PRO A 195 0.14 -11.90 -25.99
CA PRO A 195 0.84 -12.37 -24.80
C PRO A 195 1.06 -13.89 -24.89
N GLN A 196 2.33 -14.31 -24.87
CA GLN A 196 2.69 -15.73 -24.84
C GLN A 196 2.94 -16.16 -23.40
N ASN A 197 2.43 -17.33 -23.02
CA ASN A 197 2.75 -17.90 -21.71
C ASN A 197 4.16 -18.50 -21.78
N VAL A 198 5.03 -18.02 -20.92
CA VAL A 198 6.42 -18.47 -20.79
C VAL A 198 6.69 -18.80 -19.32
N THR A 199 7.49 -19.83 -19.10
CA THR A 199 7.97 -20.18 -17.76
C THR A 199 9.29 -19.48 -17.50
N VAL A 200 9.32 -18.64 -16.46
CA VAL A 200 10.54 -17.95 -16.02
C VAL A 200 11.25 -18.87 -15.03
N ASP A 201 12.44 -19.33 -15.41
CA ASP A 201 13.35 -20.11 -14.58
C ASP A 201 14.46 -19.20 -14.03
N ILE A 202 14.68 -19.27 -12.72
CA ILE A 202 15.66 -18.49 -11.96
C ILE A 202 16.31 -19.46 -10.98
N PHE A 203 17.64 -19.47 -10.96
CA PHE A 203 18.40 -20.39 -10.12
C PHE A 203 18.05 -20.25 -8.64
N GLY A 204 17.60 -21.35 -8.03
CA GLY A 204 17.23 -21.38 -6.60
C GLY A 204 15.82 -20.89 -6.29
N CYS A 205 15.06 -20.43 -7.29
CA CYS A 205 13.66 -20.08 -7.17
C CYS A 205 12.77 -21.16 -7.81
N ARG A 206 11.47 -21.09 -7.54
CA ARG A 206 10.49 -21.94 -8.21
C ARG A 206 10.10 -21.31 -9.55
N ASP A 207 9.97 -22.14 -10.59
CA ASP A 207 9.48 -21.71 -11.90
C ASP A 207 8.15 -20.94 -11.79
N ILE A 208 8.13 -19.76 -12.40
CA ILE A 208 6.98 -18.88 -12.39
C ILE A 208 6.38 -18.84 -13.80
N PRO A 209 5.16 -19.35 -14.01
CA PRO A 209 4.46 -19.14 -15.27
C PRO A 209 4.03 -17.67 -15.36
N ALA A 210 4.46 -16.98 -16.41
CA ALA A 210 4.13 -15.58 -16.66
C ALA A 210 3.81 -15.33 -18.13
N GLY A 211 2.98 -14.32 -18.41
CA GLY A 211 2.77 -13.83 -19.77
C GLY A 211 3.90 -12.88 -20.17
N THR A 212 4.38 -12.98 -21.40
CA THR A 212 5.37 -12.03 -21.95
C THR A 212 4.83 -10.62 -22.01
N PHE A 213 5.70 -9.63 -21.86
CA PHE A 213 5.35 -8.23 -22.04
C PHE A 213 5.11 -7.90 -23.51
N THR A 214 3.85 -7.72 -23.90
CA THR A 214 3.50 -7.33 -25.28
C THR A 214 4.09 -5.98 -25.67
N ALA A 215 4.24 -5.07 -24.71
CA ALA A 215 4.88 -3.77 -24.91
C ALA A 215 6.40 -3.88 -25.17
N CYS A 216 7.03 -4.98 -24.78
CA CYS A 216 8.47 -5.24 -24.95
C CYS A 216 8.76 -6.22 -26.09
N HIS A 217 7.78 -6.51 -26.95
CA HIS A 217 7.98 -7.27 -28.19
C HIS A 217 8.66 -6.35 -29.21
N LEU A 218 9.98 -6.24 -29.10
CA LEU A 218 10.80 -5.49 -30.04
C LEU A 218 10.89 -6.32 -31.31
N GLN A 219 10.24 -5.87 -32.40
CA GLN A 219 10.36 -6.52 -33.71
C GLN A 219 11.84 -6.71 -34.04
N THR A 220 12.19 -7.90 -34.56
CA THR A 220 13.53 -8.31 -35.01
C THR A 220 14.20 -7.40 -36.07
N ASN A 221 13.59 -6.28 -36.46
CA ASN A 221 14.31 -5.23 -37.16
C ASN A 221 15.39 -4.65 -36.25
N PRO A 222 16.57 -4.27 -36.77
CA PRO A 222 17.72 -3.88 -35.98
C PRO A 222 17.46 -2.53 -35.29
N THR A 223 16.69 -2.58 -34.22
CA THR A 223 16.76 -1.59 -33.18
C THR A 223 18.22 -1.50 -32.75
N PRO A 224 18.77 -0.29 -32.59
CA PRO A 224 20.18 -0.15 -32.30
C PRO A 224 20.49 -0.92 -31.02
N LEU A 225 21.50 -1.80 -31.04
CA LEU A 225 21.90 -2.64 -29.90
C LEU A 225 21.98 -1.86 -28.57
N SER A 226 22.24 -0.54 -28.65
CA SER A 226 22.27 0.38 -27.52
C SER A 226 20.94 0.52 -26.79
N THR A 227 19.79 0.50 -27.47
CA THR A 227 18.48 0.66 -26.82
C THR A 227 18.03 -0.60 -26.09
N GLN A 228 18.29 -1.78 -26.66
CA GLN A 228 18.08 -3.07 -25.99
C GLN A 228 19.00 -3.23 -24.77
N GLY A 229 20.28 -2.88 -24.92
CA GLY A 229 21.23 -2.85 -23.79
C GLY A 229 20.76 -1.91 -22.67
N ASN A 230 20.20 -0.75 -23.03
CA ASN A 230 19.68 0.21 -22.06
C ASN A 230 18.50 -0.35 -21.26
N LEU A 231 17.55 -1.05 -21.87
CA LEU A 231 16.41 -1.64 -21.15
C LEU A 231 16.84 -2.76 -20.17
N ARG A 232 17.78 -3.61 -20.58
CA ARG A 232 18.31 -4.66 -19.68
C ARG A 232 19.08 -4.08 -18.50
N GLN A 233 19.95 -3.12 -18.77
CA GLN A 233 20.69 -2.40 -17.73
C GLN A 233 19.73 -1.64 -16.81
N TYR A 234 18.69 -1.02 -17.37
CA TYR A 234 17.63 -0.38 -16.60
C TYR A 234 16.93 -1.35 -15.66
N CYS A 235 16.51 -2.53 -16.15
CA CYS A 235 15.85 -3.52 -15.33
C CYS A 235 16.76 -3.98 -14.18
N GLN A 236 18.02 -4.30 -14.46
CA GLN A 236 18.98 -4.73 -13.45
C GLN A 236 19.24 -3.66 -12.38
N THR A 237 19.42 -2.40 -12.80
CA THR A 237 19.62 -1.28 -11.85
C THR A 237 18.36 -1.01 -11.02
N MET A 238 17.16 -1.10 -11.61
CA MET A 238 15.90 -0.97 -10.89
C MET A 238 15.73 -2.08 -9.86
N VAL A 239 16.01 -3.34 -10.21
CA VAL A 239 15.94 -4.48 -9.28
C VAL A 239 16.90 -4.29 -8.11
N GLU A 240 18.15 -3.92 -8.36
CA GLU A 240 19.12 -3.72 -7.28
C GLU A 240 18.73 -2.55 -6.38
N THR A 241 18.29 -1.43 -6.94
CA THR A 241 17.84 -0.27 -6.15
C THR A 241 16.60 -0.58 -5.31
N LEU A 242 15.64 -1.36 -5.83
CA LEU A 242 14.48 -1.82 -5.05
C LEU A 242 14.90 -2.77 -3.93
N ARG A 243 15.82 -3.69 -4.22
CA ARG A 243 16.36 -4.64 -3.26
C ARG A 243 17.03 -3.91 -2.09
N GLU A 244 17.97 -3.02 -2.37
CA GLU A 244 18.68 -2.24 -1.34
C GLU A 244 17.71 -1.43 -0.47
N ARG A 245 16.76 -0.74 -1.11
CA ARG A 245 15.76 0.07 -0.40
C ARG A 245 14.87 -0.78 0.49
N GLU A 246 14.36 -1.92 0.00
CA GLU A 246 13.51 -2.79 0.80
C GLU A 246 14.26 -3.47 1.94
N VAL A 247 15.56 -3.77 1.79
CA VAL A 247 16.40 -4.24 2.91
C VAL A 247 16.51 -3.19 4.00
N GLN A 248 16.81 -1.94 3.63
CA GLN A 248 16.93 -0.84 4.59
C GLN A 248 15.61 -0.56 5.31
N VAL A 249 14.51 -0.51 4.57
CA VAL A 249 13.17 -0.31 5.14
C VAL A 249 12.79 -1.48 6.05
N THR A 250 13.03 -2.73 5.63
CA THR A 250 12.71 -3.92 6.43
C THR A 250 13.53 -3.94 7.72
N LYS A 251 14.81 -3.57 7.67
CA LYS A 251 15.66 -3.43 8.86
C LYS A 251 15.09 -2.41 9.84
N LEU A 252 14.77 -1.20 9.36
CA LEU A 252 14.18 -0.15 10.19
C LEU A 252 12.87 -0.60 10.85
N VAL A 253 12.02 -1.30 10.10
CA VAL A 253 10.73 -1.82 10.59
C VAL A 253 10.95 -2.89 11.65
N MET A 254 11.91 -3.79 11.47
CA MET A 254 12.26 -4.80 12.48
C MET A 254 12.77 -4.16 13.77
N GLU A 255 13.66 -3.16 13.67
CA GLU A 255 14.18 -2.43 14.83
C GLU A 255 13.05 -1.71 15.57
N TYR A 256 12.14 -1.07 14.84
CA TYR A 256 10.97 -0.42 15.41
C TYR A 256 10.02 -1.41 16.10
N ASP A 257 9.69 -2.55 15.47
CA ASP A 257 8.83 -3.58 16.06
C ASP A 257 9.46 -4.20 17.32
N ALA A 258 10.77 -4.48 17.29
CA ALA A 258 11.51 -5.00 18.43
C ALA A 258 11.51 -4.00 19.60
N GLY A 259 11.77 -2.71 19.32
CA GLY A 259 11.71 -1.65 20.31
C GLY A 259 10.30 -1.51 20.91
N TYR A 260 9.28 -1.46 20.07
CA TYR A 260 7.89 -1.35 20.49
C TYR A 260 7.45 -2.51 21.40
N ARG A 261 7.74 -3.76 21.01
CA ARG A 261 7.39 -4.94 21.81
C ARG A 261 8.15 -5.00 23.13
N SER A 262 9.42 -4.60 23.14
CA SER A 262 10.24 -4.55 24.36
C SER A 262 9.68 -3.54 25.36
N VAL A 263 9.25 -2.37 24.90
CA VAL A 263 8.59 -1.36 25.75
C VAL A 263 7.26 -1.89 26.31
N LEU A 264 6.45 -2.56 25.50
CA LEU A 264 5.20 -3.16 25.98
C LEU A 264 5.47 -4.24 27.04
N GLN A 265 6.47 -5.10 26.85
CA GLN A 265 6.86 -6.10 27.84
C GLN A 265 7.34 -5.47 29.14
N LEU A 266 8.21 -4.46 29.06
CA LEU A 266 8.69 -3.72 30.22
C LEU A 266 7.52 -3.07 30.98
N SER A 267 6.57 -2.47 30.25
CA SER A 267 5.38 -1.85 30.86
C SER A 267 4.50 -2.90 31.57
N GLY A 268 4.38 -4.10 31.01
CA GLY A 268 3.65 -5.20 31.61
C GLY A 268 4.31 -5.72 32.89
N ILE A 269 5.63 -5.93 32.85
CA ILE A 269 6.43 -6.34 34.01
C ILE A 269 6.35 -5.29 35.11
N LEU A 270 6.55 -4.01 34.77
CA LEU A 270 6.49 -2.91 35.73
C LEU A 270 5.11 -2.78 36.38
N ARG A 271 4.03 -2.96 35.61
CA ARG A 271 2.67 -2.95 36.14
C ARG A 271 2.42 -4.12 37.11
N SER A 272 2.90 -5.32 36.77
CA SER A 272 2.81 -6.49 37.66
C SER A 272 3.59 -6.26 38.96
N PHE A 273 4.82 -5.79 38.82
CA PHE A 273 5.71 -5.45 39.93
C PHE A 273 5.08 -4.39 40.85
N LEU A 274 4.56 -3.28 40.30
CA LEU A 274 3.87 -2.24 41.08
C LEU A 274 2.57 -2.75 41.73
N GLY A 275 1.89 -3.72 41.11
CA GLY A 275 0.70 -4.38 41.67
C GLY A 275 1.04 -5.17 42.94
N GLU A 276 2.10 -5.98 42.90
CA GLU A 276 2.58 -6.77 44.04
C GLU A 276 3.21 -5.89 45.13
N MET A 277 3.90 -4.83 44.72
CA MET A 277 4.62 -3.93 45.62
C MET A 277 3.75 -2.87 46.32
N ARG A 278 2.46 -2.77 45.97
CA ARG A 278 1.55 -1.74 46.49
C ARG A 278 1.39 -1.76 48.02
N GLY A 279 1.70 -2.88 48.68
CA GLY A 279 1.72 -2.98 50.14
C GLY A 279 3.08 -2.65 50.79
N THR A 280 4.19 -3.14 50.23
CA THR A 280 5.49 -3.20 50.93
C THR A 280 6.50 -2.12 50.50
N VAL A 281 6.39 -1.59 49.28
CA VAL A 281 7.45 -0.74 48.69
C VAL A 281 7.09 0.73 48.58
N LEU A 282 5.81 1.11 48.65
CA LEU A 282 5.44 2.52 48.78
C LEU A 282 6.02 3.18 50.05
N GLY A 283 6.29 2.40 51.10
CA GLY A 283 7.00 2.86 52.29
C GLY A 283 8.52 2.99 52.08
N SER A 284 9.16 1.99 51.49
CA SER A 284 10.62 2.00 51.27
C SER A 284 11.07 2.93 50.14
N LEU A 285 10.28 3.12 49.07
CA LEU A 285 10.52 4.14 48.04
C LEU A 285 10.40 5.56 48.60
N ARG A 286 9.48 5.82 49.54
CA ARG A 286 9.41 7.11 50.24
C ARG A 286 10.65 7.34 51.11
N SER A 287 11.09 6.32 51.85
CA SER A 287 12.31 6.42 52.67
C SER A 287 13.57 6.55 51.82
N ALA A 288 13.66 5.85 50.68
CA ALA A 288 14.77 5.96 49.74
C ALA A 288 14.77 7.32 49.01
N ALA A 289 13.62 7.85 48.61
CA ALA A 289 13.50 9.18 48.02
C ALA A 289 13.89 10.28 49.03
N ASN A 290 13.53 10.13 50.32
CA ASN A 290 13.99 11.02 51.37
C ASN A 290 15.52 10.93 51.60
N LEU A 291 16.11 9.74 51.51
CA LEU A 291 17.56 9.56 51.58
C LEU A 291 18.25 10.17 50.35
N ILE A 292 17.73 9.97 49.13
CA ILE A 292 18.27 10.56 47.90
C ILE A 292 18.17 12.10 47.94
N ALA A 293 17.07 12.65 48.45
CA ALA A 293 16.93 14.09 48.68
C ALA A 293 17.88 14.63 49.78
N SER A 294 18.28 13.78 50.74
CA SER A 294 19.33 14.13 51.70
C SER A 294 20.72 14.08 51.07
N PHE A 295 20.96 13.18 50.12
CA PHE A 295 22.22 13.08 49.37
C PHE A 295 22.37 14.11 48.25
N SER A 296 21.28 14.68 47.72
CA SER A 296 21.33 15.77 46.75
C SER A 296 21.83 17.11 47.33
N ARG A 297 22.07 17.17 48.65
CA ARG A 297 22.76 18.29 49.32
C ARG A 297 24.28 18.09 49.45
N ILE A 298 24.81 16.94 49.04
CA ILE A 298 26.26 16.67 49.00
C ILE A 298 26.71 16.84 47.54
N PRO A 299 27.45 17.90 47.20
CA PRO A 299 27.83 18.19 45.82
C PRO A 299 28.97 17.27 45.43
N CYS A 300 28.67 16.04 44.99
CA CYS A 300 29.57 15.14 44.23
C CYS A 300 28.88 13.82 43.78
N PHE A 301 27.55 13.71 43.74
CA PHE A 301 26.85 12.45 43.39
C PHE A 301 25.96 12.53 42.13
N ILE A 302 26.15 13.56 41.31
CA ILE A 302 25.69 13.58 39.92
C ILE A 302 26.96 13.38 39.09
N GLY A 303 26.95 12.42 38.17
CA GLY A 303 28.10 12.03 37.34
C GLY A 303 28.55 13.11 36.37
N SER A 304 29.04 14.24 36.91
CA SER A 304 29.63 15.37 36.20
C SER A 304 31.01 15.73 36.75
N CYS A 305 31.69 14.79 37.41
CA CYS A 305 33.05 14.96 37.94
C CYS A 305 34.10 14.09 37.24
N ASP A 306 33.84 13.59 36.03
CA ASP A 306 34.87 12.94 35.20
C ASP A 306 35.47 13.87 34.12
N ASP A 307 35.15 15.17 34.11
CA ASP A 307 35.88 16.16 33.30
C ASP A 307 36.92 16.89 34.14
N ALA A 308 38.05 16.22 34.38
CA ALA A 308 39.32 16.92 34.60
C ALA A 308 40.02 17.06 33.25
N PRO A 309 40.13 18.26 32.64
CA PRO A 309 40.94 18.42 31.45
C PRO A 309 42.42 18.32 31.82
N SER A 310 43.06 17.23 31.41
CA SER A 310 44.51 17.07 31.44
C SER A 310 45.15 17.86 30.30
N ILE A 311 45.52 19.13 30.51
CA ILE A 311 46.64 19.75 29.79
C ILE A 311 47.43 20.69 30.71
N LEU A 312 48.71 20.35 30.88
CA LEU A 312 49.75 21.14 31.54
C LEU A 312 50.06 22.44 30.79
N ILE A 313 50.02 23.56 31.53
CA ILE A 313 50.97 24.69 31.59
C ILE A 313 51.72 25.08 30.31
N THR A 314 51.48 26.29 29.79
CA THR A 314 52.52 27.35 29.75
C THR A 314 51.94 28.76 29.56
N VAL A 315 52.61 29.68 30.23
CA VAL A 315 52.40 31.11 30.49
C VAL A 315 52.35 31.96 29.20
N SER A 316 51.49 33.01 29.14
CA SER A 316 51.91 34.42 29.01
C SER A 316 50.78 35.39 28.60
N SER A 317 50.51 36.35 29.49
CA SER A 317 50.19 37.78 29.27
C SER A 317 49.04 38.23 28.34
N SER A 318 47.90 38.56 28.97
CA SER A 318 47.25 39.91 29.00
C SER A 318 46.74 40.59 27.70
N PRO A 319 45.92 41.66 27.78
CA PRO A 319 44.46 41.60 27.66
C PRO A 319 43.90 42.45 26.50
N ALA A 320 42.57 42.42 26.26
CA ALA A 320 41.69 43.60 26.08
C ALA A 320 40.51 43.42 25.09
N ILE A 321 39.32 43.82 25.59
CA ILE A 321 38.30 44.70 24.98
C ILE A 321 37.24 44.12 24.00
N SER A 322 35.97 44.48 24.34
CA SER A 322 34.81 44.76 23.46
C SER A 322 34.09 43.55 22.82
N SER A 323 32.76 43.44 22.78
CA SER A 323 31.62 44.24 23.25
C SER A 323 30.36 43.34 23.16
N ALA A 324 29.33 43.68 23.94
CA ALA A 324 28.00 43.03 24.02
C ALA A 324 27.15 43.29 22.75
N PRO A 325 25.80 43.12 22.73
CA PRO A 325 24.87 42.26 23.49
C PRO A 325 23.89 41.47 22.56
N PHE A 326 23.02 40.62 23.09
CA PHE A 326 21.54 40.72 22.97
C PHE A 326 20.81 39.44 23.43
N SER A 327 20.04 39.62 24.50
CA SER A 327 18.64 39.19 24.71
C SER A 327 18.28 37.73 24.96
N ALA A 328 17.87 37.54 26.21
CA ALA A 328 16.99 36.50 26.71
C ALA A 328 15.59 36.53 26.07
N SER A 329 14.96 35.37 25.95
CA SER A 329 13.57 35.23 26.38
C SER A 329 13.25 33.80 26.79
N SER A 330 12.71 33.72 27.99
CA SER A 330 12.17 32.59 28.74
C SER A 330 10.83 32.10 28.17
N ILE A 331 10.60 30.78 28.15
CA ILE A 331 9.24 30.21 28.08
C ILE A 331 8.93 29.49 29.37
N SER A 332 7.83 29.93 29.96
CA SER A 332 7.25 29.55 31.24
C SER A 332 6.36 28.31 31.13
N SER A 333 6.29 27.64 32.27
CA SER A 333 5.51 26.50 32.75
C SER A 333 4.00 26.40 32.40
N ALA A 334 3.61 25.14 32.10
CA ALA A 334 2.53 24.30 32.65
C ALA A 334 1.24 24.89 33.27
N VAL A 335 0.07 24.29 32.94
CA VAL A 335 -1.02 23.82 33.84
C VAL A 335 -1.94 22.82 33.07
N PRO A 336 -2.50 21.76 33.69
CA PRO A 336 -3.22 20.65 33.01
C PRO A 336 -4.77 20.74 33.09
N PRO A 337 -5.53 19.94 32.32
CA PRO A 337 -6.95 19.73 32.57
C PRO A 337 -7.24 18.43 33.35
N SER A 338 -8.34 18.52 34.08
CA SER A 338 -8.88 17.66 35.12
C SER A 338 -9.71 16.47 34.62
N SER A 339 -9.89 15.55 35.56
CA SER A 339 -10.66 14.30 35.57
C SER A 339 -12.18 14.43 35.36
N SER A 340 -12.79 13.44 34.69
CA SER A 340 -14.14 12.88 34.99
C SER A 340 -14.32 11.56 34.19
N SER A 341 -14.21 10.40 34.85
CA SER A 341 -15.27 9.55 35.41
C SER A 341 -16.07 8.72 34.38
N ILE A 342 -15.70 7.43 34.29
CA ILE A 342 -16.38 6.32 33.62
C ILE A 342 -17.14 5.52 34.69
N PRO A 343 -18.43 5.17 34.52
CA PRO A 343 -19.05 4.09 35.27
C PRO A 343 -18.98 2.76 34.50
N ILE A 344 -18.44 1.74 35.18
CA ILE A 344 -18.53 0.32 34.82
C ILE A 344 -19.80 -0.22 35.47
N ILE A 345 -20.67 -0.88 34.69
CA ILE A 345 -21.75 -1.75 35.20
C ILE A 345 -21.41 -3.18 34.79
N PHE A 346 -21.63 -4.09 35.73
CA PHE A 346 -21.36 -5.53 35.71
C PHE A 346 -22.01 -6.28 34.55
#